data_AF-A0A7W9ETG6-F1
#
_entry.id   AF-A0A7W9ETG6-F1
#
_cell.length_a   1.000
_cell.length_b   1.000
_cell.length_c   1.000
_cell.angle_alpha   90.00
_cell.angle_beta   90.00
_cell.angle_gamma   90.00
#
_symmetry.space_group_name_H-M   'P 1'
#
loop_
_entity.id
_entity.type
_entity.pdbx_description
1 polymer ?
#
loop_
_entity_poly.entity_id
_entity_poly.type
_entity_poly.pdbx_seq_one_letter_code
_entity_poly.pdbx_strand_id
1 'polypeptide(L)'
;MLEGMRSDLRTVRIDPRNPHLCRYLIASMGSLPEERLRVLFLDPARSLIADEEVQRGSLAQLAIYPRTIFRRALEHNAASIILVHNHPSGDPAPSAEDLSATRRLEEVGRALDVEILEHIIVTGTRTYNLIEGSAQVRPRGKFLPFFLRSHPDPADETDALAQRNAETAMRRRILRRQLLGNPELFGEPAWDMLVDLFIHQSRGQPLSMSALCITAAIPTSSAMKLIQRLCDAGILERSLDAHDGRRSLVNLTPTIAHRLRAYFAEGAE
;
A
#
# COMPACT_ATOMS: atom_id res chain seq x y z
N MET A 1 -22.46 20.25 -43.77
CA MET A 1 -21.00 20.49 -43.69
C MET A 1 -20.42 19.99 -42.36
N LEU A 2 -20.92 20.47 -41.22
CA LEU A 2 -20.45 20.03 -39.88
C LEU A 2 -20.65 18.54 -39.60
N GLU A 3 -21.78 17.94 -40.03
CA GLU A 3 -22.03 16.50 -39.87
C GLU A 3 -21.03 15.63 -40.64
N GLY A 4 -20.64 16.06 -41.85
CA GLY A 4 -19.60 15.37 -42.64
C GLY A 4 -18.25 15.42 -41.94
N MET A 5 -17.83 16.60 -41.48
CA MET A 5 -16.59 16.76 -40.72
C MET A 5 -16.59 15.93 -39.43
N ARG A 6 -17.75 15.82 -38.75
CA ARG A 6 -17.91 14.99 -37.55
C ARG A 6 -17.84 13.50 -37.87
N SER A 7 -18.41 13.07 -39.00
CA SER A 7 -18.32 11.69 -39.46
C SER A 7 -16.88 11.29 -39.76
N ASP A 8 -16.12 12.17 -40.40
CA ASP A 8 -14.71 11.92 -40.72
C ASP A 8 -13.88 11.66 -39.44
N LEU A 9 -14.14 12.42 -38.37
CA LEU A 9 -13.47 12.26 -37.08
C LEU A 9 -13.72 10.90 -36.40
N ARG A 10 -14.84 10.23 -36.69
CA ARG A 10 -15.13 8.90 -36.12
C ARG A 10 -14.30 7.77 -36.75
N THR A 11 -13.78 7.99 -37.94
CA THR A 11 -13.03 6.97 -38.70
C THR A 11 -11.53 7.01 -38.44
N VAL A 12 -11.05 8.01 -37.71
CA VAL A 12 -9.63 8.26 -37.48
C VAL A 12 -9.32 8.28 -36.00
N ARG A 13 -8.08 7.92 -35.68
CA ARG A 13 -7.51 8.16 -34.36
C ARG A 13 -7.46 9.66 -34.09
N ILE A 14 -8.03 10.10 -32.98
CA ILE A 14 -8.03 11.49 -32.56
C ILE A 14 -6.65 11.87 -32.03
N ASP A 15 -6.11 12.92 -32.63
CA ASP A 15 -4.94 13.67 -32.15
C ASP A 15 -5.41 15.12 -31.90
N PRO A 16 -5.28 15.66 -30.67
CA PRO A 16 -5.67 17.02 -30.33
C PRO A 16 -5.07 18.11 -31.24
N ARG A 17 -3.90 17.83 -31.84
CA ARG A 17 -3.19 18.76 -32.73
C ARG A 17 -3.53 18.57 -34.20
N ASN A 18 -4.42 17.63 -34.54
CA ASN A 18 -4.79 17.36 -35.91
C ASN A 18 -5.55 18.56 -36.52
N PRO A 19 -5.10 19.10 -37.67
CA PRO A 19 -5.77 20.23 -38.32
C PRO A 19 -7.24 19.98 -38.67
N HIS A 20 -7.65 18.74 -38.95
CA HIS A 20 -9.05 18.39 -39.21
C HIS A 20 -9.92 18.56 -37.96
N LEU A 21 -9.40 18.13 -36.79
CA LEU A 21 -10.08 18.35 -35.52
C LEU A 21 -10.17 19.84 -35.21
N CYS A 22 -9.07 20.59 -35.31
CA CYS A 22 -9.06 22.03 -35.07
C CYS A 22 -10.09 22.76 -35.95
N ARG A 23 -10.15 22.45 -37.26
CA ARG A 23 -11.13 23.03 -38.17
C ARG A 23 -12.58 22.69 -37.78
N TYR A 24 -12.83 21.45 -37.38
CA TYR A 24 -14.14 21.03 -36.88
C TYR A 24 -14.55 21.82 -35.63
N LEU A 25 -13.64 21.96 -34.67
CA LEU A 25 -13.89 22.68 -33.41
C LEU A 25 -14.14 24.17 -33.67
N ILE A 26 -13.31 24.81 -34.50
CA ILE A 26 -13.52 26.22 -34.90
C ILE A 26 -14.89 26.40 -35.56
N ALA A 27 -15.23 25.55 -36.53
CA ALA A 27 -16.49 25.66 -37.26
C ALA A 27 -17.72 25.37 -36.38
N SER A 28 -17.58 24.53 -35.34
CA SER A 28 -18.70 24.14 -34.48
C SER A 28 -18.88 24.99 -33.23
N MET A 29 -17.82 25.66 -32.74
CA MET A 29 -17.86 26.40 -31.47
C MET A 29 -17.26 27.81 -31.53
N GLY A 30 -16.38 28.11 -32.49
CA GLY A 30 -15.57 29.32 -32.48
C GLY A 30 -16.34 30.64 -32.58
N SER A 31 -17.54 30.62 -33.15
CA SER A 31 -18.41 31.80 -33.32
C SER A 31 -19.56 31.87 -32.32
N LEU A 32 -19.58 30.99 -31.30
CA LEU A 32 -20.63 31.02 -30.30
C LEU A 32 -20.49 32.26 -29.40
N PRO A 33 -21.59 32.99 -29.11
CA PRO A 33 -21.55 34.24 -28.35
C PRO A 33 -21.37 34.03 -26.85
N GLU A 34 -21.58 32.80 -26.37
CA GLU A 34 -21.45 32.41 -24.97
C GLU A 34 -20.36 31.34 -24.84
N GLU A 35 -19.66 31.31 -23.71
CA GLU A 35 -18.73 30.22 -23.39
C GLU A 35 -19.49 28.91 -23.21
N ARG A 36 -19.03 27.86 -23.88
CA ARG A 36 -19.59 26.52 -23.81
C ARG A 36 -18.49 25.50 -23.59
N LEU A 37 -18.79 24.50 -22.78
CA LEU A 37 -17.95 23.34 -22.60
C LEU A 37 -18.48 22.17 -23.43
N ARG A 38 -17.62 21.66 -24.29
CA ARG A 38 -17.77 20.40 -25.00
C ARG A 38 -16.75 19.39 -24.49
N VAL A 39 -17.14 18.13 -24.51
CA VAL A 39 -16.28 17.01 -24.15
C VAL A 39 -16.31 15.98 -25.27
N LEU A 40 -15.13 15.60 -25.75
CA LEU A 40 -14.95 14.47 -26.65
C LEU A 40 -14.57 13.25 -25.83
N PHE A 41 -15.34 12.17 -25.94
CA PHE A 41 -15.12 10.92 -25.22
C PHE A 41 -14.42 9.93 -26.16
N LEU A 42 -13.31 9.37 -25.70
CA LEU A 42 -12.43 8.53 -26.51
C LEU A 42 -12.24 7.15 -25.92
N ASP A 43 -12.13 6.15 -26.79
CA ASP A 43 -11.80 4.78 -26.42
C ASP A 43 -10.28 4.61 -26.13
N PRO A 44 -9.81 3.41 -25.71
CA PRO A 44 -8.38 3.17 -25.48
C PRO A 44 -7.48 3.33 -26.71
N ALA A 45 -8.03 3.26 -27.93
CA ALA A 45 -7.34 3.48 -29.20
C ALA A 45 -7.37 4.97 -29.64
N ARG A 46 -8.01 5.84 -28.85
CA ARG A 46 -8.30 7.26 -29.13
C ARG A 46 -9.27 7.47 -30.29
N SER A 47 -10.20 6.54 -30.52
CA SER A 47 -11.31 6.74 -31.45
C SER A 47 -12.44 7.51 -30.75
N LEU A 48 -13.15 8.36 -31.50
CA LEU A 48 -14.26 9.16 -30.96
C LEU A 48 -15.49 8.29 -30.68
N ILE A 49 -15.85 8.13 -29.40
CA ILE A 49 -17.08 7.45 -28.95
C ILE A 49 -18.26 8.43 -29.05
N ALA A 50 -18.11 9.58 -28.39
CA ALA A 50 -19.15 10.59 -28.27
C ALA A 50 -18.55 11.99 -28.25
N ASP A 51 -19.36 12.97 -28.64
CA ASP A 51 -19.02 14.38 -28.69
C ASP A 51 -20.24 15.15 -28.19
N GLU A 52 -20.12 15.72 -27.00
CA GLU A 52 -21.25 16.29 -26.28
C GLU A 52 -20.94 17.69 -25.77
N GLU A 53 -21.93 18.57 -25.89
CA GLU A 53 -21.93 19.85 -25.18
C GLU A 53 -22.43 19.58 -23.75
N VAL A 54 -21.52 19.60 -22.79
CA VAL A 54 -21.81 19.19 -21.40
C VAL A 54 -22.29 20.38 -20.57
N GLN A 55 -21.90 21.61 -20.94
CA GLN A 55 -22.29 22.78 -20.17
C GLN A 55 -22.34 24.07 -21.00
N ARG A 56 -23.24 24.97 -20.60
CA ARG A 56 -23.36 26.34 -21.12
C ARG A 56 -23.09 27.32 -19.99
N GLY A 57 -22.19 28.28 -20.22
CA GLY A 57 -21.91 29.36 -19.29
C GLY A 57 -22.93 30.50 -19.41
N SER A 58 -22.90 31.41 -18.47
CA SER A 58 -23.52 32.74 -18.61
C SER A 58 -22.49 33.75 -19.13
N LEU A 59 -22.89 34.99 -19.38
CA LEU A 59 -21.99 36.08 -19.84
C LEU A 59 -20.77 36.35 -18.92
N ALA A 60 -20.75 35.84 -17.68
CA ALA A 60 -19.72 36.16 -16.70
C ALA A 60 -18.75 35.00 -16.36
N GLN A 61 -19.21 33.73 -16.42
CA GLN A 61 -18.36 32.58 -16.13
C GLN A 61 -19.02 31.24 -16.55
N LEU A 62 -18.20 30.30 -17.02
CA LEU A 62 -18.54 28.90 -17.17
C LEU A 62 -18.19 28.11 -15.89
N ALA A 63 -19.19 27.68 -15.12
CA ALA A 63 -18.96 26.89 -13.91
C ALA A 63 -18.79 25.40 -14.22
N ILE A 64 -17.56 24.88 -14.24
CA ILE A 64 -17.30 23.47 -14.59
C ILE A 64 -17.56 22.54 -13.39
N TYR A 65 -18.39 21.51 -13.58
CA TYR A 65 -18.65 20.49 -12.55
C TYR A 65 -18.01 19.14 -12.88
N PRO A 66 -16.94 18.72 -12.16
CA PRO A 66 -16.26 17.44 -12.42
C PRO A 66 -17.21 16.24 -12.43
N ARG A 67 -18.14 16.16 -11.47
CA ARG A 67 -19.14 15.08 -11.39
C ARG A 67 -19.95 14.90 -12.68
N THR A 68 -20.26 15.98 -13.40
CA THR A 68 -21.07 15.91 -14.62
C THR A 68 -20.24 15.34 -15.76
N ILE A 69 -19.02 15.84 -15.93
CA ILE A 69 -18.08 15.38 -16.96
C ILE A 69 -17.76 13.90 -16.76
N PHE A 70 -17.33 13.51 -15.55
CA PHE A 70 -16.89 12.14 -15.31
C PHE A 70 -18.04 11.14 -15.24
N ARG A 71 -19.25 11.56 -14.83
CA ARG A 71 -20.43 10.71 -14.99
C ARG A 71 -20.65 10.33 -16.45
N ARG A 72 -20.59 11.31 -17.38
CA ARG A 72 -20.74 11.05 -18.82
C ARG A 72 -19.59 10.19 -19.36
N ALA A 73 -18.35 10.43 -18.90
CA ALA A 73 -17.20 9.62 -19.30
C ALA A 73 -17.38 8.15 -18.91
N LEU A 74 -17.85 7.88 -17.69
CA LEU A 74 -18.15 6.54 -17.21
C LEU A 74 -19.34 5.90 -17.94
N GLU A 75 -20.41 6.66 -18.19
CA GLU A 75 -21.57 6.19 -18.99
C GLU A 75 -21.16 5.77 -20.41
N HIS A 76 -20.17 6.43 -21.01
CA HIS A 76 -19.61 6.08 -22.32
C HIS A 76 -18.49 5.04 -22.30
N ASN A 77 -18.05 4.58 -21.12
CA ASN A 77 -16.84 3.76 -20.94
C ASN A 77 -15.60 4.40 -21.60
N ALA A 78 -15.48 5.72 -21.50
CA ALA A 78 -14.38 6.46 -22.10
C ALA A 78 -13.08 6.19 -21.35
N ALA A 79 -12.02 5.83 -22.07
CA ALA A 79 -10.68 5.68 -21.50
C ALA A 79 -9.97 7.04 -21.37
N SER A 80 -10.32 7.99 -22.22
CA SER A 80 -9.80 9.36 -22.16
C SER A 80 -10.83 10.37 -22.67
N ILE A 81 -10.65 11.63 -22.29
CA ILE A 81 -11.48 12.75 -22.74
C ILE A 81 -10.62 13.91 -23.25
N ILE A 82 -11.18 14.71 -24.15
CA ILE A 82 -10.67 16.04 -24.51
C ILE A 82 -11.70 17.07 -24.08
N LEU A 83 -11.28 18.03 -23.26
CA LEU A 83 -12.10 19.18 -22.89
C LEU A 83 -11.96 20.24 -23.98
N VAL A 84 -13.05 20.89 -24.36
CA VAL A 84 -13.04 21.96 -25.34
C VAL A 84 -13.96 23.08 -24.88
N HIS A 85 -13.45 24.31 -24.78
CA HIS A 85 -14.31 25.49 -24.61
C HIS A 85 -13.95 26.61 -25.56
N ASN A 86 -14.94 27.45 -25.88
CA ASN A 86 -14.73 28.62 -26.72
C ASN A 86 -14.52 29.88 -25.90
N HIS A 87 -13.66 30.78 -26.40
CA HIS A 87 -13.52 32.15 -25.91
C HIS A 87 -14.18 33.12 -26.91
N PRO A 88 -15.37 33.68 -26.60
CA PRO A 88 -16.03 34.67 -27.45
C PRO A 88 -15.21 35.95 -27.67
N SER A 89 -14.26 36.26 -26.77
CA SER A 89 -13.34 37.40 -26.86
C SER A 89 -12.40 37.34 -28.07
N GLY A 90 -12.18 36.15 -28.65
CA GLY A 90 -11.25 35.93 -29.76
C GLY A 90 -9.79 35.68 -29.35
N ASP A 91 -9.47 35.81 -28.05
CA ASP A 91 -8.16 35.47 -27.50
C ASP A 91 -8.18 34.04 -26.94
N PRO A 92 -7.39 33.10 -27.49
CA PRO A 92 -7.35 31.71 -27.03
C PRO A 92 -6.40 31.51 -25.84
N ALA A 93 -5.76 32.56 -25.32
CA ALA A 93 -4.90 32.47 -24.15
C ALA A 93 -5.70 31.97 -22.93
N PRO A 94 -5.21 30.97 -22.18
CA PRO A 94 -5.89 30.46 -21.00
C PRO A 94 -5.88 31.46 -19.85
N SER A 95 -6.99 31.55 -19.12
CA SER A 95 -7.06 32.25 -17.84
C SER A 95 -6.40 31.44 -16.72
N ALA A 96 -6.17 32.07 -15.55
CA ALA A 96 -5.67 31.37 -14.37
C ALA A 96 -6.70 30.34 -13.86
N GLU A 97 -7.98 30.65 -14.04
CA GLU A 97 -9.12 29.80 -13.73
C GLU A 97 -9.13 28.55 -14.61
N ASP A 98 -8.86 28.69 -15.92
CA ASP A 98 -8.76 27.54 -16.85
C ASP A 98 -7.65 26.58 -16.42
N LEU A 99 -6.48 27.12 -16.09
CA LEU A 99 -5.32 26.32 -15.64
C LEU A 99 -5.65 25.58 -14.32
N SER A 100 -6.25 26.27 -13.36
CA SER A 100 -6.65 25.70 -12.07
C SER A 100 -7.72 24.61 -12.23
N ALA A 101 -8.75 24.89 -13.04
CA ALA A 101 -9.82 23.93 -13.34
C ALA A 101 -9.28 22.68 -14.03
N THR A 102 -8.39 22.86 -15.02
CA THR A 102 -7.77 21.73 -15.74
C THR A 102 -7.00 20.81 -14.80
N ARG A 103 -6.13 21.37 -13.94
CA ARG A 103 -5.35 20.56 -12.98
C ARG A 103 -6.23 19.77 -12.04
N ARG A 104 -7.30 20.40 -11.52
CA ARG A 104 -8.27 19.73 -10.66
C ARG A 104 -9.00 18.60 -11.38
N LEU A 105 -9.35 18.80 -12.65
CA LEU A 105 -9.98 17.77 -13.47
C LEU A 105 -8.99 16.63 -13.76
N GLU A 106 -7.72 16.91 -14.03
CA GLU A 106 -6.68 15.87 -14.22
C GLU A 106 -6.53 14.98 -12.98
N GLU A 107 -6.60 15.55 -11.77
CA GLU A 107 -6.57 14.81 -10.52
C GLU A 107 -7.77 13.90 -10.35
N VAL A 108 -8.98 14.41 -10.59
CA VAL A 108 -10.22 13.62 -10.49
C VAL A 108 -10.26 12.52 -11.55
N GLY A 109 -9.87 12.83 -12.79
CA GLY A 109 -9.83 11.87 -13.88
C GLY A 109 -8.87 10.72 -13.58
N ARG A 110 -7.70 11.02 -13.02
CA ARG A 110 -6.75 10.00 -12.57
C ARG A 110 -7.34 9.08 -11.50
N ALA A 111 -8.15 9.61 -10.58
CA ALA A 111 -8.79 8.80 -9.55
C ALA A 111 -9.94 7.93 -10.08
N LEU A 112 -10.46 8.23 -11.28
CA LEU A 112 -11.57 7.54 -11.93
C LEU A 112 -11.14 6.72 -13.15
N ASP A 113 -9.83 6.56 -13.37
CA ASP A 113 -9.25 5.88 -14.54
C ASP A 113 -9.66 6.49 -15.90
N VAL A 114 -9.92 7.80 -15.95
CA VAL A 114 -10.25 8.57 -17.16
C VAL A 114 -9.18 9.63 -17.40
N GLU A 115 -8.35 9.44 -18.43
CA GLU A 115 -7.28 10.38 -18.79
C GLU A 115 -7.84 11.66 -19.44
N ILE A 116 -7.42 12.84 -19.00
CA ILE A 116 -7.63 14.07 -19.77
C ILE A 116 -6.48 14.20 -20.76
N LEU A 117 -6.77 13.91 -22.03
CA LEU A 117 -5.76 13.87 -23.08
C LEU A 117 -5.30 15.28 -23.47
N GLU A 118 -6.23 16.24 -23.49
CA GLU A 118 -5.98 17.65 -23.80
C GLU A 118 -7.14 18.53 -23.30
N HIS A 119 -6.86 19.81 -23.11
CA HIS A 119 -7.86 20.86 -22.96
C HIS A 119 -7.65 21.93 -24.05
N ILE A 120 -8.59 22.02 -24.99
CA ILE A 120 -8.49 22.89 -26.17
C ILE A 120 -9.37 24.13 -25.98
N ILE A 121 -8.76 25.31 -26.07
CA ILE A 121 -9.46 26.58 -26.15
C ILE A 121 -9.67 26.94 -27.62
N VAL A 122 -10.89 27.31 -28.01
CA VAL A 122 -11.27 27.59 -29.39
C VAL A 122 -11.73 29.04 -29.53
N THR A 123 -11.30 29.69 -30.60
CA THR A 123 -11.84 31.00 -31.03
C THR A 123 -12.34 30.90 -32.46
N GLY A 124 -12.89 31.99 -32.99
CA GLY A 124 -13.39 32.04 -34.37
C GLY A 124 -12.35 31.73 -35.44
N THR A 125 -11.04 31.79 -35.12
CA THR A 125 -9.97 31.62 -36.10
C THR A 125 -8.88 30.62 -35.70
N ARG A 126 -8.74 30.29 -34.42
CA ARG A 126 -7.61 29.48 -33.93
C ARG A 126 -7.98 28.64 -32.72
N THR A 127 -7.11 27.68 -32.41
CA THR A 127 -7.20 26.83 -31.20
C THR A 127 -5.91 26.96 -30.39
N TYR A 128 -6.01 26.80 -29.08
CA TYR A 128 -4.88 26.72 -28.15
C TYR A 128 -4.98 25.43 -27.33
N ASN A 129 -3.87 24.72 -27.19
CA ASN A 129 -3.79 23.47 -26.42
C ASN A 129 -3.18 23.81 -25.06
N LEU A 130 -3.95 23.63 -23.99
CA LEU A 130 -3.57 24.08 -22.65
C LEU A 130 -2.58 23.13 -21.98
N ILE A 131 -2.68 21.83 -22.25
CA ILE A 131 -1.76 20.82 -21.75
C ILE A 131 -0.54 20.79 -22.70
N GLU A 132 0.42 21.69 -22.48
CA GLU A 132 1.66 21.68 -23.24
C GLU A 132 2.41 20.36 -23.04
N GLY A 133 2.40 19.53 -24.09
CA GLY A 133 3.43 18.54 -24.42
C GLY A 133 4.14 17.88 -23.24
N SER A 134 3.44 17.04 -22.48
CA SER A 134 4.11 15.89 -21.90
C SER A 134 4.40 14.88 -23.02
N ALA A 135 5.45 15.19 -23.80
CA ALA A 135 6.20 14.19 -24.55
C ALA A 135 6.96 13.25 -23.59
N GLN A 136 6.92 13.51 -22.28
CA GLN A 136 6.94 12.41 -21.34
C GLN A 136 5.62 11.69 -21.49
N VAL A 137 5.67 10.49 -22.07
CA VAL A 137 4.71 9.43 -21.77
C VAL A 137 4.50 9.49 -20.25
N ARG A 138 3.46 10.17 -19.78
CA ARG A 138 2.98 10.00 -18.42
C ARG A 138 2.72 8.51 -18.40
N PRO A 139 3.50 7.71 -17.64
CA PRO A 139 3.29 6.27 -17.67
C PRO A 139 1.80 6.12 -17.44
N ARG A 140 1.10 5.44 -18.38
CA ARG A 140 -0.22 4.88 -18.07
C ARG A 140 0.02 4.29 -16.70
N GLY A 141 -0.51 4.92 -15.66
CA GLY A 141 -0.38 4.38 -14.31
C GLY A 141 -0.80 2.94 -14.52
N LYS A 142 0.08 1.98 -14.23
CA LYS A 142 -0.37 0.59 -14.18
C LYS A 142 -1.39 0.63 -13.06
N PHE A 143 -2.64 0.86 -13.43
CA PHE A 143 -3.73 0.97 -12.49
C PHE A 143 -3.89 -0.44 -11.98
N LEU A 144 -3.39 -0.62 -10.77
CA LEU A 144 -3.59 -1.83 -10.02
C LEU A 144 -5.07 -1.77 -9.62
N PRO A 145 -5.90 -2.73 -10.05
CA PRO A 145 -7.28 -2.78 -9.60
C PRO A 145 -7.32 -2.71 -8.07
N PHE A 146 -8.19 -1.87 -7.53
CA PHE A 146 -8.47 -1.86 -6.11
C PHE A 146 -9.20 -3.16 -5.76
N PHE A 147 -8.47 -4.15 -5.27
CA PHE A 147 -9.06 -5.36 -4.74
C PHE A 147 -9.69 -5.05 -3.39
N LEU A 148 -11.02 -4.92 -3.34
CA LEU A 148 -11.78 -4.93 -2.09
C LEU A 148 -11.69 -6.36 -1.53
N ARG A 149 -10.72 -6.54 -0.62
CA ARG A 149 -10.06 -7.81 -0.24
C ARG A 149 -9.03 -8.23 -1.27
N SER A 150 -7.80 -7.73 -1.12
CA SER A 150 -6.64 -8.54 -1.48
C SER A 150 -6.80 -9.84 -0.70
N HIS A 151 -7.18 -10.94 -1.36
CA HIS A 151 -6.56 -12.18 -0.95
C HIS A 151 -5.12 -12.03 -1.45
N PRO A 152 -4.12 -11.87 -0.55
CA PRO A 152 -2.77 -12.18 -0.95
C PRO A 152 -2.82 -13.61 -1.49
N ASP A 153 -1.99 -13.92 -2.49
CA ASP A 153 -1.76 -15.30 -2.87
C ASP A 153 -1.55 -16.13 -1.58
N PRO A 154 -2.15 -17.32 -1.38
CA PRO A 154 -1.84 -18.15 -0.21
C PRO A 154 -0.33 -18.37 0.00
N ALA A 155 0.48 -18.24 -1.07
CA ALA A 155 1.93 -18.15 -0.98
C ALA A 155 2.41 -16.87 -0.24
N ASP A 156 1.87 -15.70 -0.55
CA ASP A 156 2.23 -14.41 0.07
C ASP A 156 1.82 -14.33 1.55
N GLU A 157 0.68 -14.91 1.95
CA GLU A 157 0.27 -14.98 3.36
C GLU A 157 1.16 -15.95 4.15
N THR A 158 1.54 -17.07 3.53
CA THR A 158 2.50 -18.02 4.10
C THR A 158 3.89 -17.38 4.24
N ASP A 159 4.34 -16.62 3.25
CA ASP A 159 5.64 -15.94 3.27
C ASP A 159 5.65 -14.78 4.26
N ALA A 160 4.58 -13.99 4.35
CA ALA A 160 4.45 -12.95 5.37
C ALA A 160 4.39 -13.53 6.79
N LEU A 161 3.67 -14.63 6.99
CA LEU A 161 3.65 -15.35 8.26
C LEU A 161 5.03 -15.96 8.58
N ALA A 162 5.71 -16.55 7.59
CA ALA A 162 7.05 -17.10 7.74
C ALA A 162 8.06 -16.01 8.10
N GLN A 163 7.98 -14.84 7.47
CA GLN A 163 8.82 -13.68 7.79
C GLN A 163 8.56 -13.17 9.22
N ARG A 164 7.28 -12.98 9.61
CA ARG A 164 6.93 -12.54 10.98
C ARG A 164 7.38 -13.56 12.04
N ASN A 165 7.27 -14.85 11.74
CA ASN A 165 7.78 -15.91 12.60
C ASN A 165 9.31 -15.89 12.68
N ALA A 166 10.01 -15.65 11.57
CA ALA A 166 11.47 -15.53 11.55
C ALA A 166 11.97 -14.31 12.32
N GLU A 167 11.33 -13.15 12.17
CA GLU A 167 11.63 -11.94 12.91
C GLU A 167 11.40 -12.13 14.41
N THR A 168 10.28 -12.75 14.79
CA THR A 168 9.96 -13.11 16.18
C THR A 168 10.99 -14.08 16.75
N ALA A 169 11.39 -15.12 15.99
CA ALA A 169 12.41 -16.07 16.40
C ALA A 169 13.78 -15.40 16.59
N MET A 170 14.16 -14.49 15.68
CA MET A 170 15.43 -13.74 15.79
C MET A 170 15.42 -12.79 16.99
N ARG A 171 14.32 -12.05 17.23
CA ARG A 171 14.16 -11.20 18.41
C ARG A 171 14.27 -12.00 19.70
N ARG A 172 13.57 -13.14 19.79
CA ARG A 172 13.66 -14.07 20.95
C ARG A 172 15.09 -14.54 21.18
N ARG A 173 15.84 -14.87 20.12
CA ARG A 173 17.25 -15.28 20.21
C ARG A 173 18.16 -14.16 20.73
N ILE A 174 17.96 -12.92 20.27
CA ILE A 174 18.72 -11.75 20.72
C ILE A 174 18.43 -11.45 22.19
N LEU A 175 17.15 -11.42 22.56
CA LEU A 175 16.71 -11.21 23.94
C LEU A 175 17.27 -12.29 24.87
N ARG A 176 17.17 -13.59 24.50
CA ARG A 176 17.80 -14.71 25.23
C ARG A 176 19.30 -14.46 25.49
N ARG A 177 20.02 -13.96 24.49
CA ARG A 177 21.46 -13.67 24.61
C ARG A 177 21.73 -12.50 25.57
N GLN A 178 20.93 -11.44 25.51
CA GLN A 178 21.04 -10.27 26.41
C GLN A 178 20.63 -10.62 27.85
N LEU A 179 19.65 -11.50 28.00
CA LEU A 179 19.10 -11.95 29.28
C LEU A 179 20.02 -12.82 30.10
N LEU A 180 21.16 -13.31 29.62
CA LEU A 180 21.93 -14.30 30.39
C LEU A 180 23.44 -14.09 30.35
N GLY A 181 23.96 -13.13 29.57
CA GLY A 181 25.30 -12.55 29.73
C GLY A 181 26.50 -13.47 29.43
N ASN A 182 26.33 -14.79 29.33
CA ASN A 182 27.41 -15.74 29.01
C ASN A 182 26.99 -16.71 27.89
N PRO A 183 27.46 -16.52 26.65
CA PRO A 183 27.11 -17.36 25.50
C PRO A 183 27.53 -18.83 25.62
N GLU A 184 28.59 -19.13 26.38
CA GLU A 184 29.19 -20.47 26.45
C GLU A 184 28.44 -21.43 27.37
N LEU A 185 27.71 -20.89 28.35
CA LEU A 185 26.93 -21.67 29.32
C LEU A 185 25.53 -22.03 28.81
N PHE A 186 25.04 -21.38 27.75
CA PHE A 186 23.62 -21.38 27.37
C PHE A 186 23.35 -21.87 25.94
N GLY A 187 23.80 -23.09 25.63
CA GLY A 187 23.29 -23.87 24.50
C GLY A 187 21.81 -24.28 24.68
N GLU A 188 21.20 -24.87 23.64
CA GLU A 188 19.81 -25.38 23.66
C GLU A 188 19.45 -26.17 24.95
N PRO A 189 20.27 -27.15 25.41
CA PRO A 189 19.90 -27.97 26.58
C PRO A 189 19.76 -27.18 27.89
N ALA A 190 20.55 -26.12 28.06
CA ALA A 190 20.49 -25.28 29.25
C ALA A 190 19.22 -24.41 29.26
N TRP A 191 18.81 -23.94 28.08
CA TRP A 191 17.61 -23.13 27.94
C TRP A 191 16.35 -23.95 28.19
N ASP A 192 16.28 -25.17 27.64
CA ASP A 192 15.14 -26.07 27.87
C ASP A 192 14.94 -26.37 29.37
N MET A 193 16.05 -26.61 30.09
CA MET A 193 16.04 -26.73 31.55
C MET A 193 15.48 -25.49 32.25
N LEU A 194 15.86 -24.29 31.83
CA LEU A 194 15.36 -23.05 32.45
C LEU A 194 13.87 -22.83 32.18
N VAL A 195 13.41 -23.10 30.96
CA VAL A 195 11.99 -22.98 30.57
C VAL A 195 11.15 -23.95 31.40
N ASP A 196 11.59 -25.20 31.52
CA ASP A 196 10.89 -26.24 32.27
C ASP A 196 10.83 -25.92 33.77
N LEU A 197 11.96 -25.49 34.35
CA LEU A 197 12.00 -25.00 35.73
C LEU A 197 11.08 -23.80 35.95
N PHE A 198 11.02 -22.86 35.00
CA PHE A 198 10.14 -21.70 35.08
C PHE A 198 8.65 -22.10 35.09
N ILE A 199 8.26 -23.01 34.19
CA ILE A 199 6.89 -23.54 34.11
C ILE A 199 6.52 -24.23 35.43
N HIS A 200 7.40 -25.08 35.95
CA HIS A 200 7.14 -25.82 37.17
C HIS A 200 7.10 -24.92 38.42
N GLN A 201 8.07 -24.00 38.56
CA GLN A 201 8.11 -23.06 39.68
C GLN A 201 6.94 -22.07 39.66
N SER A 202 6.49 -21.63 38.47
CA SER A 202 5.29 -20.77 38.34
C SER A 202 3.99 -21.49 38.73
N ARG A 203 3.97 -22.82 38.68
CA ARG A 203 2.86 -23.68 39.14
C ARG A 203 3.01 -24.13 40.60
N GLY A 204 4.07 -23.70 41.30
CA GLY A 204 4.36 -24.14 42.67
C GLY A 204 4.77 -25.62 42.76
N GLN A 205 5.21 -26.22 41.65
CA GLN A 205 5.62 -27.62 41.58
C GLN A 205 7.15 -27.69 41.54
N PRO A 206 7.82 -28.26 42.56
CA PRO A 206 9.27 -28.38 42.52
C PRO A 206 9.70 -29.46 41.51
N LEU A 207 10.83 -29.25 40.83
CA LEU A 207 11.38 -30.21 39.87
C LEU A 207 12.56 -30.97 40.47
N SER A 208 12.54 -32.30 40.37
CA SER A 208 13.67 -33.13 40.79
C SER A 208 14.81 -33.13 39.77
N MET A 209 16.05 -33.33 40.23
CA MET A 209 17.24 -33.47 39.37
C MET A 209 17.08 -34.49 38.24
N SER A 210 16.47 -35.65 38.52
CA SER A 210 16.27 -36.71 37.52
C SER A 210 15.30 -36.27 36.42
N ALA A 211 14.23 -35.57 36.78
CA ALA A 211 13.29 -35.00 35.82
C ALA A 211 13.95 -33.92 34.96
N LEU A 212 14.73 -33.02 35.56
CA LEU A 212 15.45 -31.97 34.83
C LEU A 212 16.44 -32.53 33.79
N CYS A 213 17.07 -33.67 34.10
CA CYS A 213 17.98 -34.33 33.17
C CYS A 213 17.27 -34.86 31.92
N ILE A 214 15.99 -35.25 32.03
CA ILE A 214 15.18 -35.72 30.91
C ILE A 214 14.91 -34.57 29.93
N THR A 215 14.56 -33.39 30.46
CA THR A 215 14.28 -32.16 29.69
C THR A 215 15.45 -31.75 28.81
N ALA A 216 16.67 -31.97 29.27
CA ALA A 216 17.89 -31.56 28.58
C ALA A 216 18.13 -32.25 27.22
N ALA A 217 17.45 -33.37 26.96
CA ALA A 217 17.64 -34.21 25.76
C ALA A 217 19.10 -34.61 25.48
N ILE A 218 19.93 -34.72 26.53
CA ILE A 218 21.34 -35.13 26.47
C ILE A 218 21.62 -36.25 27.50
N PRO A 219 22.72 -37.01 27.37
CA PRO A 219 23.05 -38.06 28.34
C PRO A 219 23.07 -37.54 29.78
N THR A 220 22.56 -38.32 30.73
CA THR A 220 22.38 -37.92 32.14
C THR A 220 23.66 -37.38 32.78
N SER A 221 24.81 -38.00 32.50
CA SER A 221 26.11 -37.53 33.00
C SER A 221 26.50 -36.15 32.46
N SER A 222 26.14 -35.83 31.22
CA SER A 222 26.32 -34.52 30.60
C SER A 222 25.33 -33.50 31.16
N ALA A 223 24.07 -33.88 31.35
CA ALA A 223 23.05 -33.05 31.98
C ALA A 223 23.45 -32.66 33.41
N MET A 224 23.93 -33.61 34.22
CA MET A 224 24.41 -33.33 35.58
C MET A 224 25.60 -32.36 35.60
N LYS A 225 26.57 -32.50 34.69
CA LYS A 225 27.68 -31.55 34.56
C LYS A 225 27.19 -30.16 34.15
N LEU A 226 26.19 -30.08 33.28
CA LEU A 226 25.57 -28.82 32.89
C LEU A 226 24.85 -28.17 34.07
N ILE A 227 24.01 -28.91 34.80
CA ILE A 227 23.32 -28.41 36.00
C ILE A 227 24.33 -27.92 37.04
N GLN A 228 25.44 -28.63 37.22
CA GLN A 228 26.50 -28.16 38.12
C GLN A 228 27.06 -26.81 37.68
N ARG A 229 27.44 -26.67 36.41
CA ARG A 229 27.93 -25.37 35.88
C ARG A 229 26.90 -24.25 36.02
N LEU A 230 25.61 -24.54 35.84
CA LEU A 230 24.54 -23.57 36.02
C LEU A 230 24.35 -23.18 37.50
N CYS A 231 24.55 -24.11 38.44
CA CYS A 231 24.60 -23.80 39.87
C CYS A 231 25.83 -22.95 40.22
N ASP A 232 27.00 -23.31 39.71
CA ASP A 232 28.25 -22.58 39.96
C ASP A 232 28.20 -21.14 39.44
N ALA A 233 27.45 -20.91 38.35
CA ALA A 233 27.18 -19.60 37.79
C ALA A 233 26.01 -18.84 38.45
N GLY A 234 25.43 -19.37 39.53
CA GLY A 234 24.36 -18.71 40.29
C GLY A 234 23.01 -18.62 39.56
N ILE A 235 22.81 -19.44 38.53
CA ILE A 235 21.57 -19.47 37.74
C ILE A 235 20.55 -20.39 38.41
N LEU A 236 21.02 -21.51 38.94
CA LEU A 236 20.22 -22.53 39.59
C LEU A 236 20.63 -22.70 41.06
N GLU A 237 19.67 -23.07 41.89
CA GLU A 237 19.92 -23.49 43.27
C GLU A 237 19.39 -24.90 43.50
N ARG A 238 20.08 -25.68 44.33
CA ARG A 238 19.65 -27.02 44.73
C ARG A 238 19.16 -27.00 46.16
N SER A 239 18.04 -27.67 46.39
CA SER A 239 17.50 -27.91 47.73
C SER A 239 17.21 -29.40 47.92
N LEU A 240 17.11 -29.81 49.18
CA LEU A 240 16.58 -31.13 49.52
C LEU A 240 15.07 -31.04 49.59
N ASP A 241 14.36 -32.06 49.10
CA ASP A 241 12.92 -32.16 49.27
C ASP A 241 12.59 -32.34 50.75
N ALA A 242 11.71 -31.48 51.27
CA ALA A 242 11.27 -31.49 52.66
C ALA A 242 10.45 -32.75 53.02
N HIS A 243 9.86 -33.41 52.02
CA HIS A 243 9.01 -34.59 52.20
C HIS A 243 9.77 -35.90 51.94
N ASP A 244 10.87 -35.84 51.20
CA ASP A 244 11.75 -36.98 50.90
C ASP A 244 13.20 -36.50 50.78
N GLY A 245 13.96 -36.56 51.88
CA GLY A 245 15.36 -36.09 51.92
C GLY A 245 16.32 -36.81 50.96
N ARG A 246 15.86 -37.84 50.22
CA ARG A 246 16.63 -38.49 49.14
C ARG A 246 16.45 -37.82 47.78
N ARG A 247 15.47 -36.93 47.62
CA ARG A 247 15.21 -36.20 46.37
C ARG A 247 15.87 -34.84 46.41
N SER A 248 16.76 -34.61 45.45
CA SER A 248 17.33 -33.29 45.21
C SER A 248 16.45 -32.54 44.23
N LEU A 249 15.95 -31.39 44.69
CA LEU A 249 15.16 -30.45 43.92
C LEU A 249 16.07 -29.37 43.34
N VAL A 250 15.65 -28.81 42.22
CA VAL A 250 16.35 -27.73 41.52
C VAL A 250 15.37 -26.59 41.30
N ASN A 251 15.81 -25.36 41.55
CA ASN A 251 15.02 -24.15 41.35
C ASN A 251 15.83 -23.08 40.61
N LEU A 252 15.12 -22.16 39.97
CA LEU A 252 15.74 -20.94 39.45
C LEU A 252 16.05 -20.00 40.61
N THR A 253 17.21 -19.34 40.57
CA THR A 253 17.47 -18.26 41.52
C THR A 253 16.49 -17.10 41.30
N PRO A 254 16.14 -16.33 42.35
CA PRO A 254 15.13 -15.27 42.25
C PRO A 254 15.40 -14.25 41.14
N THR A 255 16.67 -13.89 40.94
CA THR A 255 17.12 -12.96 39.88
C THR A 255 16.81 -13.51 38.49
N ILE A 256 17.12 -14.79 38.23
CA ILE A 256 16.86 -15.42 36.93
C ILE A 256 15.36 -15.61 36.72
N ALA A 257 14.62 -16.03 37.76
CA ALA A 257 13.17 -16.16 37.69
C ALA A 257 12.48 -14.82 37.35
N HIS A 258 12.94 -13.70 37.92
CA HIS A 258 12.43 -12.37 37.59
C HIS A 258 12.70 -11.99 36.13
N ARG A 259 13.92 -12.23 35.65
CA ARG A 259 14.34 -11.96 34.27
C ARG A 259 13.57 -12.80 33.24
N LEU A 260 13.33 -14.07 33.54
CA LEU A 260 12.51 -14.95 32.69
C LEU A 260 11.04 -14.51 32.68
N ARG A 261 10.49 -14.01 33.80
CA ARG A 261 9.14 -13.41 33.80
C ARG A 261 9.03 -12.24 32.83
N ALA A 262 9.98 -11.30 32.88
CA ALA A 262 9.99 -10.16 31.97
C ALA A 262 10.09 -10.62 30.51
N TYR A 263 10.99 -11.58 30.22
CA TYR A 263 11.15 -12.16 28.88
C TYR A 263 9.86 -12.77 28.32
N PHE A 264 9.18 -13.61 29.10
CA PHE A 264 7.95 -14.27 28.66
C PHE A 264 6.76 -13.31 28.61
N ALA A 265 6.77 -12.22 29.37
CA ALA A 265 5.75 -11.18 29.33
C ALA A 265 5.90 -10.24 28.11
N GLU A 266 7.13 -9.87 27.74
CA GLU A 266 7.42 -9.04 26.55
C GLU A 266 7.18 -9.78 25.23
N GLY A 267 7.14 -11.11 25.24
CA GLY A 267 6.93 -11.95 24.04
C GLY A 267 5.47 -12.23 23.65
N ALA A 268 4.50 -11.51 24.23
CA ALA A 268 3.06 -11.79 24.13
C ALA A 268 2.27 -10.88 23.14
N GLU A 269 2.95 -10.11 22.29
CA GLU A 269 2.32 -9.33 21.19
C GLU A 269 2.38 -10.03 19.83
#